data_AF-A0A1R4GYT4-F1
#
_entry.id   AF-A0A1R4GYT4-F1
#
_cell.length_a   1.000
_cell.length_b   1.000
_cell.length_c   1.000
_cell.angle_alpha   90.00
_cell.angle_beta   90.00
_cell.angle_gamma   90.00
#
_symmetry.space_group_name_H-M   'P 1'
#
loop_
_entity.id
_entity.type
_entity.pdbx_description
1 polymer ?
#
loop_
_entity_poly.entity_id
_entity_poly.type
_entity_poly.pdbx_seq_one_letter_code
_entity_poly.pdbx_strand_id
1 'polypeptide(L)' 'MKNTQDTEQELLPEYNFDYSKAKINRFAPKKSPITVTLDADIAEVFKDSEAVNRALRAILSVLPNSRPYVG' A
#
# COMPACT_ATOMS: atom_id res chain seq x y z
N MET A 1 -42.71 -15.51 -20.91
CA MET A 1 -42.21 -15.01 -19.62
C MET A 1 -40.78 -15.50 -19.48
N LYS A 2 -39.78 -14.60 -19.44
CA LYS A 2 -38.38 -14.99 -19.21
C LYS A 2 -38.18 -15.09 -17.70
N ASN A 3 -37.78 -16.26 -17.21
CA ASN A 3 -37.54 -16.51 -15.80
C ASN A 3 -36.31 -15.71 -15.32
N THR A 4 -36.53 -14.92 -14.28
CA THR A 4 -35.54 -14.10 -13.57
C THR A 4 -34.63 -14.98 -12.71
N GLN A 5 -33.70 -15.71 -13.33
CA GLN A 5 -32.59 -16.44 -12.68
C GLN A 5 -31.31 -16.26 -13.50
N ASP A 6 -31.07 -15.03 -13.96
CA ASP A 6 -30.00 -14.67 -14.91
C ASP A 6 -29.10 -13.59 -14.28
N THR A 7 -28.82 -13.73 -12.98
CA THR A 7 -28.13 -12.70 -12.18
C THR A 7 -26.63 -12.92 -12.00
N GLU A 8 -26.08 -13.98 -12.59
CA GLU A 8 -24.64 -14.05 -12.82
C GLU A 8 -24.44 -14.28 -14.32
N GLN A 9 -24.41 -13.16 -15.07
CA GLN A 9 -23.82 -13.18 -16.40
C GLN A 9 -22.37 -13.63 -16.24
N GLU A 10 -22.15 -14.93 -16.40
CA GLU A 10 -20.85 -15.57 -16.31
C GLU A 10 -19.92 -14.84 -17.29
N LEU A 11 -18.95 -14.10 -16.73
CA LEU A 11 -18.01 -13.34 -17.54
C LEU A 11 -17.28 -14.29 -18.47
N LEU A 12 -17.13 -13.89 -19.74
CA LEU A 12 -16.41 -14.72 -20.70
C LEU A 12 -14.96 -14.96 -20.23
N PRO A 13 -14.36 -16.13 -20.55
CA PRO A 13 -13.03 -16.49 -20.06
C PRO A 13 -11.93 -15.44 -20.32
N GLU A 14 -12.04 -14.65 -21.39
CA GLU A 14 -11.14 -13.55 -21.71
C GLU A 14 -11.13 -12.40 -20.67
N TYR A 15 -12.15 -12.31 -19.82
CA TYR A 15 -12.23 -11.34 -18.73
C TYR A 15 -11.59 -11.84 -17.43
N ASN A 16 -10.99 -13.04 -17.43
CA ASN A 16 -10.20 -13.54 -16.30
C ASN A 16 -8.78 -12.95 -16.32
N PHE A 17 -8.66 -11.68 -15.90
CA PHE A 17 -7.39 -10.97 -15.92
C PHE A 17 -6.44 -11.45 -14.81
N ASP A 18 -5.21 -11.81 -15.19
CA ASP A 18 -4.12 -12.07 -14.24
C ASP A 18 -3.50 -10.73 -13.78
N TYR A 19 -4.06 -10.18 -12.70
CA TYR A 19 -3.60 -8.91 -12.12
C TYR A 19 -2.17 -8.97 -11.57
N SER A 20 -1.58 -10.15 -11.37
CA SER A 20 -0.16 -10.26 -10.98
C SER A 20 0.79 -9.78 -12.08
N LYS A 21 0.33 -9.79 -13.35
CA LYS A 21 1.05 -9.30 -14.53
C LYS A 21 0.63 -7.88 -14.94
N ALA A 22 -0.26 -7.25 -14.19
CA ALA A 22 -0.74 -5.92 -14.52
C ALA A 22 0.37 -4.87 -14.40
N LYS A 23 0.38 -3.92 -15.33
CA LYS A 23 1.24 -2.74 -15.24
C LYS A 23 0.60 -1.71 -14.32
N ILE A 24 1.44 -0.96 -13.61
CA ILE A 24 1.02 0.17 -12.78
C ILE A 24 0.21 1.15 -13.65
N ASN A 25 -0.97 1.52 -13.17
CA ASN A 25 -1.84 2.46 -13.87
C ASN A 25 -1.19 3.85 -13.93
N ARG A 26 -0.85 4.33 -15.14
CA ARG A 26 -0.23 5.66 -15.36
C ARG A 26 -1.13 6.84 -14.97
N PHE A 27 -2.44 6.61 -14.89
CA PHE A 27 -3.44 7.59 -14.50
C PHE A 27 -3.82 7.48 -13.03
N ALA A 28 -3.37 6.43 -12.32
CA ALA A 28 -3.53 6.40 -10.89
C ALA A 28 -2.68 7.52 -10.27
N PRO A 29 -3.21 8.26 -9.28
CA PRO A 29 -2.41 9.26 -8.58
C PRO A 29 -1.18 8.56 -8.00
N LYS A 30 0.01 9.07 -8.32
CA LYS A 30 1.22 8.64 -7.63
C LYS A 30 1.04 8.98 -6.15
N LYS A 31 1.41 8.04 -5.27
CA LYS A 31 1.47 8.35 -3.84
C LYS A 31 2.46 9.50 -3.68
N SER A 32 1.96 10.64 -3.22
CA SER A 32 2.79 11.79 -2.90
C SER A 32 3.80 11.38 -1.82
N PRO A 33 5.04 11.90 -1.85
CA PRO A 33 5.96 11.69 -0.75
C PRO A 33 5.31 12.18 0.55
N ILE A 34 5.39 11.37 1.60
CA ILE A 34 4.94 11.76 2.94
C ILE A 34 6.08 12.52 3.59
N THR A 35 5.84 13.78 3.94
CA THR A 35 6.77 14.61 4.70
C THR A 35 6.30 14.66 6.15
N VAL A 36 7.22 14.40 7.08
CA VAL A 36 6.98 14.47 8.52
C VAL A 36 7.97 15.45 9.13
N THR A 37 7.47 16.38 9.94
CA THR A 37 8.30 17.30 10.71
C THR A 37 8.72 16.60 12.01
N LEU A 38 10.01 16.63 12.32
CA LEU A 38 10.54 16.14 13.59
C LEU A 38 10.65 17.30 14.58
N ASP A 39 10.50 17.00 15.86
CA ASP A 39 10.81 17.95 16.92
C ASP A 39 12.33 18.20 16.98
N ALA A 40 12.73 19.35 17.53
CA ALA A 40 14.11 19.83 17.48
C ALA A 40 15.10 18.88 18.17
N ASP A 41 14.71 18.33 19.31
CA ASP A 41 15.49 17.35 20.08
C ASP A 41 15.70 16.04 19.31
N ILE A 42 14.69 15.59 18.56
CA ILE A 42 14.79 14.40 17.71
C ILE A 42 15.70 14.68 16.51
N ALA A 43 15.60 15.88 15.91
CA ALA A 43 16.43 16.28 14.78
C ALA A 43 17.91 16.45 15.14
N GLU A 44 18.23 16.78 16.39
CA GLU A 44 19.62 16.82 16.89
C GLU A 44 20.27 15.43 16.89
N VAL A 45 19.48 14.38 17.15
CA VAL A 45 19.96 12.99 17.21
C VAL A 45 20.02 12.35 15.82
N PHE A 46 19.00 12.57 14.99
CA PHE A 46 18.88 11.94 13.67
C PHE A 46 19.18 12.92 12.53
N LYS A 47 20.33 12.71 11.88
CA LYS A 47 20.84 13.60 10.80
C LYS A 47 20.12 13.48 9.47
N ASP A 48 19.40 12.38 9.23
CA ASP A 48 18.68 12.13 7.98
C ASP A 48 17.48 11.20 8.17
N SER A 49 16.62 11.15 7.15
CA SER A 49 15.44 10.29 7.13
C SER A 49 15.77 8.80 7.09
N GLU A 50 16.95 8.40 6.62
CA GLU A 50 17.35 7.00 6.57
C GLU A 50 17.58 6.45 7.99
N ALA A 51 18.27 7.23 8.84
CA ALA A 51 18.52 6.90 10.23
C ALA A 51 17.22 6.78 11.05
N VAL A 52 16.28 7.71 10.85
CA VAL A 52 14.95 7.66 11.48
C VAL A 52 14.19 6.40 11.05
N ASN A 53 14.15 6.12 9.74
CA ASN A 53 13.45 4.96 9.20
C ASN A 53 14.04 3.63 9.70
N ARG A 54 15.36 3.53 9.83
CA ARG A 54 16.00 2.32 10.39
C ARG A 54 15.59 2.11 11.85
N ALA A 55 15.62 3.15 12.68
CA ALA A 55 15.21 3.06 14.08
C ALA A 55 13.75 2.64 14.23
N LEU A 56 12.84 3.29 13.49
CA LEU A 56 11.40 2.96 13.52
C LEU A 56 11.13 1.53 13.06
N ARG A 57 11.82 1.05 12.02
CA ARG A 57 11.68 -0.34 11.56
C ARG A 57 12.20 -1.35 12.58
N ALA A 58 13.30 -1.05 13.28
CA ALA A 58 13.80 -1.90 14.35
C ALA A 58 12.75 -2.02 15.47
N ILE A 59 12.11 -0.91 15.85
CA ILE A 59 10.99 -0.92 16.81
C ILE A 59 9.82 -1.75 16.29
N LEU A 60 9.39 -1.55 15.04
CA LEU A 60 8.30 -2.34 14.44
C LEU A 60 8.61 -3.85 14.43
N SER A 61 9.87 -4.23 14.23
CA SER A 61 10.27 -5.64 14.18
C SER A 61 10.12 -6.39 15.50
N VAL A 62 10.14 -5.67 16.63
CA VAL A 62 10.00 -6.25 17.97
C VAL A 62 8.57 -6.17 18.49
N LEU A 63 7.68 -5.41 17.84
CA LEU A 63 6.30 -5.27 18.25
C LEU A 63 5.44 -6.43 17.72
N PRO A 64 4.71 -7.16 18.58
CA PRO A 64 3.83 -8.22 18.13
C PRO A 64 2.63 -7.61 17.39
N ASN A 65 2.53 -7.89 16.08
CA ASN A 65 1.44 -7.51 15.16
C ASN A 65 1.48 -6.13 14.49
N SER A 66 2.65 -5.62 14.09
CA SER A 66 2.67 -4.57 13.05
C SER A 66 2.30 -5.17 11.69
N ARG A 67 1.01 -5.41 11.42
CA ARG A 67 0.54 -5.65 10.05
C ARG A 67 0.86 -4.38 9.24
N PRO A 68 1.72 -4.44 8.22
CA PRO A 68 1.99 -3.27 7.41
C PRO A 68 0.69 -2.82 6.74
N TYR A 69 0.39 -1.53 6.83
CA TYR A 69 -0.72 -0.91 6.11
C TYR A 69 -0.43 -1.06 4.62
N VAL A 70 -1.00 -2.07 3.98
CA VAL A 70 -0.94 -2.30 2.54
C VAL A 70 -1.95 -1.36 1.88
N GLY A 71 -1.49 -0.17 1.54
CA GLY A 71 -2.17 0.69 0.58
C GLY A 71 -1.60 0.52 -0.81
#